data_AF-A0A843E379-F1
#
_entry.id   AF-A0A843E379-F1
#
_cell.length_a   1.000
_cell.length_b   1.000
_cell.length_c   1.000
_cell.angle_alpha   90.00
_cell.angle_beta   90.00
_cell.angle_gamma   90.00
#
_symmetry.space_group_name_H-M   'P 1'
#
loop_
_entity.id
_entity.type
_entity.pdbx_description
1 polymer ?
#
loop_
_entity_poly.entity_id
_entity_poly.type
_entity_poly.pdbx_seq_one_letter_code
_entity_poly.pdbx_strand_id
1 'polypeptide(L)'
;MDINGKDSKNASIPVGYEEHMTMYSLDFEEFLWARGIGDNVISHVRDRLSIKEPVGRAYYDRFYGLFKEFMIVGGMPQAVQTFIDESNYRSAGTIIDSLVEAAKADMNRYNDPVDAGKIVSCFNSIPSQLSESNKKFMYSRIDGKGSRKSGEMYSGSLGWIVNAGYCNPCRKLSCVDRPLMSKEIADQFKAYMSDTGMLTH
;
A
#
# COMPACT_ATOMS: atom_id res chain seq x y z
N MET A 1 -19.79 30.25 -10.80
CA MET A 1 -18.80 31.34 -10.66
C MET A 1 -19.24 32.15 -9.46
N ASP A 2 -18.51 32.04 -8.35
CA ASP A 2 -18.42 33.14 -7.40
C ASP A 2 -16.96 33.56 -7.34
N ILE A 3 -16.80 34.83 -7.65
CA ILE A 3 -15.58 35.62 -7.78
C ILE A 3 -15.33 36.23 -6.42
N ASN A 4 -14.43 35.63 -5.62
CA ASN A 4 -13.57 36.32 -4.67
C ASN A 4 -12.66 35.31 -3.98
N GLY A 5 -11.42 35.22 -4.47
CA GLY A 5 -10.35 34.55 -3.75
C GLY A 5 -9.99 35.33 -2.49
N LYS A 6 -10.24 34.73 -1.33
CA LYS A 6 -9.41 34.89 -0.11
C LYS A 6 -9.84 33.87 0.94
N ASP A 7 -8.82 33.19 1.47
CA ASP A 7 -8.76 32.55 2.80
C ASP A 7 -9.51 31.22 3.02
N SER A 8 -8.98 30.12 2.47
CA SER A 8 -9.25 28.76 2.98
C SER A 8 -8.20 28.25 3.98
N LYS A 9 -7.37 29.14 4.56
CA LYS A 9 -6.32 28.74 5.53
C LYS A 9 -6.83 28.45 6.95
N ASN A 10 -8.10 28.68 7.24
CA ASN A 10 -8.71 28.49 8.57
C ASN A 10 -10.14 27.93 8.49
N ALA A 11 -10.44 27.04 7.54
CA ALA A 11 -11.69 26.27 7.64
C ALA A 11 -11.52 25.25 8.77
N SER A 12 -12.10 25.53 9.95
CA SER A 12 -12.18 24.56 11.04
C SER A 12 -12.97 23.35 10.56
N ILE A 13 -12.33 22.19 10.47
CA ILE A 13 -13.04 20.93 10.23
C ILE A 13 -14.06 20.76 11.37
N PRO A 14 -15.36 20.58 11.08
CA PRO A 14 -16.39 20.48 12.11
C PRO A 14 -16.15 19.22 12.96
N VAL A 15 -15.62 19.40 14.16
CA VAL A 15 -15.37 18.28 15.07
C VAL A 15 -16.71 17.83 15.66
N GLY A 16 -17.19 16.64 15.28
CA GLY A 16 -18.34 15.97 15.91
C GLY A 16 -19.65 15.93 15.13
N TYR A 17 -19.71 16.48 13.91
CA TYR A 17 -20.90 16.38 13.02
C TYR A 17 -20.68 15.56 11.75
N GLU A 18 -19.43 15.14 11.50
CA GLU A 18 -19.04 14.34 10.34
C GLU A 18 -18.32 13.08 10.80
N GLU A 19 -18.70 11.93 10.20
CA GLU A 19 -18.02 10.66 10.38
C GLU A 19 -17.04 10.46 9.21
N HIS A 20 -15.76 10.31 9.53
CA HIS A 20 -14.73 10.03 8.53
C HIS A 20 -14.43 8.53 8.52
N MET A 21 -14.55 7.91 7.34
CA MET A 21 -14.16 6.52 7.11
C MET A 21 -12.97 6.48 6.15
N THR A 22 -11.86 5.89 6.59
CA THR A 22 -10.69 5.64 5.73
C THR A 22 -10.87 4.32 5.01
N MET A 23 -10.85 4.37 3.68
CA MET A 23 -10.92 3.17 2.83
C MET A 23 -9.51 2.74 2.40
N TYR A 24 -9.31 1.43 2.27
CA TYR A 24 -8.07 0.82 1.80
C TYR A 24 -8.32 0.08 0.48
N SER A 25 -7.23 -0.38 -0.16
CA SER A 25 -7.33 -1.38 -1.22
C SER A 25 -8.03 -2.62 -0.71
N LEU A 26 -8.77 -3.30 -1.59
CA LEU A 26 -9.44 -4.55 -1.27
C LEU A 26 -8.45 -5.57 -0.73
N ASP A 27 -8.84 -6.28 0.31
CA ASP A 27 -8.10 -7.45 0.76
C ASP A 27 -8.38 -8.67 -0.14
N PHE A 28 -7.75 -9.80 0.17
CA PHE A 28 -7.92 -11.00 -0.63
C PHE A 28 -9.35 -11.55 -0.55
N GLU A 29 -10.04 -11.43 0.58
CA GLU A 29 -11.42 -11.89 0.73
C GLU A 29 -12.37 -11.04 -0.11
N GLU A 30 -12.22 -9.72 -0.08
CA GLU A 30 -12.98 -8.79 -0.92
C GLU A 30 -12.74 -9.04 -2.42
N PHE A 31 -11.50 -9.36 -2.80
CA PHE A 31 -11.19 -9.80 -4.16
C PHE A 31 -11.92 -11.11 -4.52
N LEU A 32 -12.01 -12.08 -3.60
CA LEU A 32 -12.76 -13.32 -3.83
C LEU A 32 -14.25 -13.05 -4.06
N TRP A 33 -14.86 -12.13 -3.29
CA TRP A 33 -16.23 -11.69 -3.53
C TRP A 33 -16.40 -11.08 -4.91
N ALA A 34 -15.48 -10.19 -5.31
CA ALA A 34 -15.49 -9.57 -6.62
C ALA A 34 -15.33 -10.61 -7.76
N ARG A 35 -14.57 -11.69 -7.52
CA ARG A 35 -14.45 -12.86 -8.43
C ARG A 35 -15.67 -13.80 -8.40
N GLY A 36 -16.71 -13.48 -7.63
CA GLY A 36 -17.94 -14.25 -7.54
C GLY A 36 -17.81 -15.56 -6.74
N ILE A 37 -16.81 -15.66 -5.85
CA ILE A 37 -16.68 -16.81 -4.96
C ILE A 37 -17.69 -16.66 -3.82
N GLY A 38 -18.57 -17.64 -3.66
CA GLY A 38 -19.61 -17.62 -2.63
C GLY A 38 -19.08 -17.75 -1.21
N ASP A 39 -19.76 -17.11 -0.26
CA ASP A 39 -19.38 -17.08 1.16
C ASP A 39 -19.26 -18.47 1.80
N ASN A 40 -20.03 -19.44 1.33
CA ASN A 40 -19.94 -20.83 1.79
C ASN A 40 -18.57 -21.47 1.47
N VAL A 41 -18.02 -21.18 0.29
CA VAL A 41 -16.72 -21.67 -0.16
C VAL A 41 -15.59 -20.97 0.61
N ILE A 42 -15.70 -19.66 0.80
CA ILE A 42 -14.75 -18.86 1.58
C ILE A 42 -14.75 -19.33 3.04
N SER A 43 -15.93 -19.49 3.63
CA SER A 43 -16.09 -19.94 5.02
C SER A 43 -15.54 -21.34 5.23
N HIS A 44 -15.77 -22.26 4.28
CA HIS A 44 -15.17 -23.60 4.36
C HIS A 44 -13.64 -23.53 4.47
N VAL A 45 -12.98 -22.73 3.62
CA VAL A 45 -11.51 -22.56 3.69
C VAL A 45 -11.09 -21.91 5.01
N ARG A 46 -11.79 -20.87 5.45
CA ARG A 46 -11.54 -20.17 6.72
C ARG A 46 -11.63 -21.12 7.92
N ASP A 47 -12.65 -21.96 7.96
CA ASP A 47 -12.86 -22.92 9.05
C ASP A 47 -11.68 -23.88 9.16
N ARG A 48 -11.23 -24.45 8.02
CA ARG A 48 -10.05 -25.33 7.98
C ARG A 48 -8.78 -24.62 8.43
N LEU A 49 -8.57 -23.37 8.03
CA LEU A 49 -7.43 -22.56 8.48
C LEU A 49 -7.46 -22.31 10.00
N SER A 50 -8.64 -22.06 10.58
CA SER A 50 -8.80 -21.80 12.01
C SER A 50 -8.41 -22.99 12.89
N ILE A 51 -8.70 -24.21 12.43
CA ILE A 51 -8.33 -25.46 13.10
C ILE A 51 -6.96 -25.99 12.65
N LYS A 52 -6.25 -25.25 11.79
CA LYS A 52 -4.93 -25.58 11.24
C LYS A 52 -4.89 -26.92 10.50
N GLU A 53 -5.98 -27.27 9.82
CA GLU A 53 -6.05 -28.46 8.99
C GLU A 53 -5.98 -28.10 7.51
N PRO A 54 -5.40 -28.99 6.67
CA PRO A 54 -5.36 -28.75 5.24
C PRO A 54 -6.78 -28.72 4.65
N VAL A 55 -6.95 -27.82 3.69
CA VAL A 55 -8.10 -27.85 2.77
C VAL A 55 -7.89 -28.94 1.72
N GLY A 56 -8.98 -29.46 1.14
CA GLY A 56 -8.89 -30.40 0.03
C GLY A 56 -8.10 -29.82 -1.15
N ARG A 57 -7.39 -30.67 -1.90
CA ARG A 57 -6.48 -30.25 -2.98
C ARG A 57 -7.13 -29.31 -3.99
N ALA A 58 -8.39 -29.58 -4.37
CA ALA A 58 -9.15 -28.74 -5.29
C ALA A 58 -9.36 -27.31 -4.76
N TYR A 59 -9.67 -27.15 -3.47
CA TYR A 59 -9.77 -25.83 -2.84
C TYR A 59 -8.42 -25.12 -2.83
N TYR A 60 -7.36 -25.84 -2.45
CA TYR A 60 -6.00 -25.29 -2.44
C TYR A 60 -5.61 -24.75 -3.82
N ASP A 61 -5.71 -25.58 -4.87
CA ASP A 61 -5.30 -25.18 -6.22
C ASP A 61 -6.13 -23.99 -6.73
N ARG A 62 -7.43 -23.97 -6.43
CA ARG A 62 -8.33 -22.87 -6.80
C ARG A 62 -7.97 -21.56 -6.09
N PHE A 63 -7.86 -21.59 -4.77
CA PHE A 63 -7.53 -20.41 -3.96
C PHE A 63 -6.11 -19.92 -4.23
N TYR A 64 -5.16 -20.83 -4.47
CA TYR A 64 -3.81 -20.46 -4.85
C TYR A 64 -3.76 -19.79 -6.24
N GLY A 65 -4.58 -20.26 -7.19
CA GLY A 65 -4.77 -19.57 -8.47
C GLY A 65 -5.29 -18.14 -8.29
N LEU A 66 -6.38 -17.98 -7.53
CA LEU A 66 -6.99 -16.67 -7.23
C LEU A 66 -6.03 -15.75 -6.47
N PHE A 67 -5.25 -16.30 -5.53
CA PHE A 67 -4.25 -15.54 -4.79
C PHE A 67 -3.15 -15.01 -5.71
N LYS A 68 -2.70 -15.81 -6.69
CA LYS A 68 -1.75 -15.31 -7.71
C LYS A 68 -2.37 -14.22 -8.58
N GLU A 69 -3.64 -14.33 -8.96
CA GLU A 69 -4.36 -13.25 -9.67
C GLU A 69 -4.35 -11.97 -8.84
N PHE A 70 -4.75 -12.05 -7.57
CA PHE A 70 -4.76 -10.92 -6.64
C PHE A 70 -3.38 -10.29 -6.45
N MET A 71 -2.32 -11.10 -6.33
CA MET A 71 -0.95 -10.58 -6.19
C MET A 71 -0.45 -9.83 -7.43
N ILE A 72 -1.00 -10.10 -8.61
CA ILE A 72 -0.68 -9.39 -9.87
C ILE A 72 -1.57 -8.16 -10.04
N VAL A 73 -2.87 -8.30 -9.84
CA VAL A 73 -3.87 -7.25 -10.07
C VAL A 73 -3.82 -6.17 -8.98
N GLY A 74 -3.56 -6.57 -7.74
CA GLY A 74 -3.75 -5.71 -6.58
C GLY A 74 -5.16 -5.75 -6.02
N GLY A 75 -5.39 -4.90 -5.03
CA GLY A 75 -6.68 -4.65 -4.40
C GLY A 75 -7.30 -3.29 -4.79
N MET A 76 -6.66 -2.47 -5.63
CA MET A 76 -7.22 -1.18 -6.05
C MET A 76 -8.59 -1.40 -6.71
N PRO A 77 -9.70 -0.83 -6.19
CA PRO A 77 -11.05 -1.17 -6.65
C PRO A 77 -11.26 -1.00 -8.16
N GLN A 78 -10.72 0.07 -8.74
CA GLN A 78 -10.82 0.30 -10.19
C GLN A 78 -10.01 -0.72 -11.01
N ALA A 79 -8.83 -1.14 -10.53
CA ALA A 79 -8.01 -2.14 -11.20
C ALA A 79 -8.68 -3.53 -11.11
N VAL A 80 -9.23 -3.88 -9.95
CA VAL A 80 -9.98 -5.13 -9.73
C VAL A 80 -11.22 -5.18 -10.62
N GLN A 81 -12.02 -4.10 -10.67
CA GLN A 81 -13.20 -4.04 -11.52
C GLN A 81 -12.84 -4.17 -13.00
N THR A 82 -11.83 -3.44 -13.47
CA THR A 82 -11.34 -3.53 -14.86
C THR A 82 -10.86 -4.95 -15.21
N PHE A 83 -10.16 -5.60 -14.27
CA PHE A 83 -9.73 -6.99 -14.46
C PHE A 83 -10.92 -7.95 -14.57
N ILE A 84 -11.97 -7.76 -13.76
CA ILE A 84 -13.16 -8.62 -13.79
C ILE A 84 -13.92 -8.45 -15.10
N ASP A 85 -14.10 -7.20 -15.55
CA ASP A 85 -14.87 -6.88 -16.75
C ASP A 85 -14.18 -7.34 -18.03
N GLU A 86 -12.85 -7.17 -18.11
CA GLU A 86 -12.08 -7.44 -19.33
C GLU A 86 -11.32 -8.77 -19.31
N SER A 87 -11.18 -9.40 -18.14
CA SER A 87 -10.32 -10.58 -17.93
C SER A 87 -8.88 -10.40 -18.44
N ASN A 88 -8.33 -9.19 -18.30
CA ASN A 88 -7.04 -8.80 -18.85
C ASN A 88 -6.15 -8.10 -17.81
N TYR A 89 -5.01 -8.73 -17.48
CA TYR A 89 -4.02 -8.17 -16.55
C TYR A 89 -3.42 -6.85 -17.01
N ARG A 90 -3.25 -6.64 -18.33
CA ARG A 90 -2.67 -5.41 -18.87
C ARG A 90 -3.57 -4.21 -18.62
N SER A 91 -4.89 -4.40 -18.74
CA SER A 91 -5.86 -3.34 -18.53
C SER A 91 -5.85 -2.89 -17.07
N ALA A 92 -5.87 -3.82 -16.13
CA ALA A 92 -5.70 -3.53 -14.71
C ALA A 92 -4.36 -2.85 -14.42
N GLY A 93 -3.27 -3.34 -15.01
CA GLY A 93 -1.94 -2.74 -14.88
C GLY A 93 -1.88 -1.29 -15.37
N THR A 94 -2.59 -0.96 -16.45
CA THR A 94 -2.66 0.43 -16.96
C THR A 94 -3.35 1.38 -15.96
N ILE A 95 -4.34 0.87 -15.20
CA ILE A 95 -4.95 1.63 -14.11
C ILE A 95 -3.95 1.87 -12.98
N ILE A 96 -3.18 0.85 -12.59
CA ILE A 96 -2.15 0.98 -11.56
C ILE A 96 -1.04 1.94 -11.99
N ASP A 97 -0.55 1.85 -13.23
CA ASP A 97 0.44 2.79 -13.79
C ASP A 97 -0.07 4.24 -13.70
N SER A 98 -1.33 4.46 -14.08
CA SER A 98 -1.96 5.78 -14.03
C SER A 98 -2.07 6.30 -12.60
N LEU A 99 -2.37 5.44 -11.63
CA LEU A 99 -2.42 5.79 -10.20
C LEU A 99 -1.02 6.15 -9.67
N VAL A 100 0.01 5.38 -10.04
CA VAL A 100 1.40 5.64 -9.68
C VAL A 100 1.87 7.00 -10.21
N GLU A 101 1.54 7.33 -11.45
CA GLU A 101 1.86 8.64 -12.03
C GLU A 101 1.07 9.78 -11.38
N ALA A 102 -0.21 9.56 -11.04
CA ALA A 102 -1.00 10.53 -10.27
C ALA A 102 -0.38 10.80 -8.89
N ALA A 103 0.06 9.75 -8.19
CA ALA A 103 0.74 9.89 -6.91
C ALA A 103 2.03 10.73 -7.03
N LYS A 104 2.85 10.49 -8.07
CA LYS A 104 4.05 11.29 -8.35
C LYS A 104 3.70 12.74 -8.70
N ALA A 105 2.62 12.97 -9.44
CA ALA A 105 2.14 14.31 -9.75
C ALA A 105 1.74 15.08 -8.48
N ASP A 106 1.07 14.43 -7.53
CA ASP A 106 0.74 15.02 -6.23
C ASP A 106 1.99 15.35 -5.42
N MET A 107 2.99 14.46 -5.40
CA MET A 107 4.29 14.73 -4.75
C MET A 107 4.93 16.00 -5.29
N ASN A 108 4.86 16.24 -6.61
CA ASN A 108 5.38 17.45 -7.24
C ASN A 108 4.53 18.69 -7.01
N ARG A 109 3.20 18.53 -6.88
CA ARG A 109 2.26 19.65 -6.73
C ARG A 109 2.26 20.25 -5.32
N TYR A 110 2.39 19.40 -4.30
CA TYR A 110 2.20 19.79 -2.89
C TYR A 110 3.51 20.02 -2.12
N ASN A 111 4.66 19.88 -2.76
CA ASN A 111 5.98 20.08 -2.15
C ASN A 111 6.82 21.03 -3.02
N ASP A 112 7.83 21.67 -2.43
CA ASP A 112 8.79 22.43 -3.22
C ASP A 112 9.60 21.47 -4.14
N PRO A 113 10.17 21.98 -5.25
CA PRO A 113 10.83 21.12 -6.24
C PRO A 113 11.96 20.25 -5.69
N VAL A 114 12.70 20.73 -4.67
CA VAL A 114 13.82 19.98 -4.09
C VAL A 114 13.31 18.82 -3.27
N ASP A 115 12.30 19.05 -2.42
CA ASP A 115 11.73 18.00 -1.58
C ASP A 115 10.85 17.04 -2.39
N ALA A 116 10.14 17.52 -3.41
CA ALA A 116 9.40 16.68 -4.35
C ALA A 116 10.31 15.65 -5.03
N GLY A 117 11.48 16.07 -5.53
CA GLY A 117 12.45 15.14 -6.14
C GLY A 117 12.94 14.06 -5.18
N LYS A 118 13.15 14.39 -3.88
CA LYS A 118 13.53 13.42 -2.85
C LYS A 118 12.38 12.47 -2.52
N ILE A 119 11.15 12.97 -2.43
CA ILE A 119 9.94 12.17 -2.18
C ILE A 119 9.74 11.15 -3.30
N VAL A 120 9.80 11.58 -4.56
CA VAL A 120 9.68 10.69 -5.72
C VAL A 120 10.79 9.64 -5.73
N SER A 121 12.04 10.04 -5.42
CA SER A 121 13.17 9.11 -5.33
C SER A 121 12.99 8.07 -4.22
N CYS A 122 12.49 8.51 -3.05
CA CYS A 122 12.17 7.62 -1.94
C CYS A 122 11.05 6.64 -2.32
N PHE A 123 9.97 7.14 -2.91
CA PHE A 123 8.82 6.34 -3.36
C PHE A 123 9.22 5.25 -4.37
N ASN A 124 9.95 5.62 -5.42
CA ASN A 124 10.41 4.68 -6.45
C ASN A 124 11.39 3.62 -5.90
N SER A 125 12.05 3.89 -4.78
CA SER A 125 12.98 2.93 -4.17
C SER A 125 12.28 1.83 -3.36
N ILE A 126 10.99 1.97 -3.04
CA ILE A 126 10.28 1.02 -2.17
C ILE A 126 10.20 -0.37 -2.83
N PRO A 127 9.71 -0.54 -4.07
CA PRO A 127 9.63 -1.86 -4.70
C PRO A 127 11.00 -2.50 -4.92
N SER A 128 11.99 -1.72 -5.36
CA SER A 128 13.34 -2.23 -5.61
C SER A 128 13.99 -2.77 -4.33
N GLN A 129 13.86 -2.07 -3.20
CA GLN A 129 14.38 -2.53 -1.92
C GLN A 129 13.66 -3.78 -1.40
N LEU A 130 12.34 -3.89 -1.63
CA LEU A 130 11.57 -5.09 -1.30
C LEU A 130 11.95 -6.29 -2.15
N SER A 131 12.52 -6.12 -3.34
CA SER A 131 12.99 -7.23 -4.18
C SER A 131 14.28 -7.88 -3.65
N GLU A 132 15.11 -7.14 -2.90
CA GLU A 132 16.41 -7.59 -2.43
C GLU A 132 16.35 -8.66 -1.33
N SER A 133 17.42 -9.44 -1.11
CA SER A 133 17.46 -10.46 -0.04
C SER A 133 17.19 -9.86 1.35
N ASN A 134 17.78 -8.70 1.64
CA ASN A 134 17.48 -7.92 2.83
C ASN A 134 16.31 -6.97 2.57
N LYS A 135 15.17 -7.29 3.18
CA LYS A 135 13.91 -6.52 3.07
C LYS A 135 13.83 -5.32 4.03
N LYS A 136 14.84 -5.10 4.90
CA LYS A 136 14.89 -3.89 5.75
C LYS A 136 15.03 -2.68 4.84
N PHE A 137 14.14 -1.71 4.99
CA PHE A 137 14.22 -0.44 4.28
C PHE A 137 15.45 0.35 4.76
N MET A 138 16.27 0.81 3.84
CA MET A 138 17.52 1.51 4.14
C MET A 138 17.64 2.77 3.29
N TYR A 139 17.58 3.94 3.93
CA TYR A 139 17.70 5.24 3.25
C TYR A 139 18.98 5.37 2.41
N SER A 140 20.08 4.74 2.84
CA SER A 140 21.34 4.75 2.09
C SER A 140 21.25 4.08 0.72
N ARG A 141 20.24 3.24 0.47
CA ARG A 141 20.00 2.62 -0.84
C ARG A 141 19.33 3.56 -1.84
N ILE A 142 18.81 4.71 -1.38
CA ILE A 142 18.17 5.70 -2.24
C ILE A 142 19.23 6.52 -2.99
N ASP A 143 20.32 6.92 -2.31
CA ASP A 143 21.31 7.85 -2.86
C ASP A 143 22.79 7.42 -2.73
N GLY A 144 23.08 6.33 -2.02
CA GLY A 144 24.44 5.84 -1.79
C GLY A 144 25.31 6.71 -0.87
N LYS A 145 24.78 7.75 -0.21
CA LYS A 145 25.57 8.73 0.57
C LYS A 145 25.81 8.35 2.04
N GLY A 146 25.47 7.11 2.41
CA GLY A 146 25.68 6.55 3.75
C GLY A 146 24.50 6.75 4.72
N SER A 147 24.29 5.77 5.62
CA SER A 147 23.06 5.61 6.40
C SER A 147 22.60 6.87 7.15
N ARG A 148 23.51 7.54 7.86
CA ARG A 148 23.15 8.74 8.66
C ARG A 148 22.67 9.90 7.79
N LYS A 149 23.46 10.27 6.78
CA LYS A 149 23.16 11.40 5.89
C LYS A 149 21.90 11.15 5.08
N SER A 150 21.71 9.93 4.58
CA SER A 150 20.51 9.56 3.83
C SER A 150 19.27 9.53 4.75
N GLY A 151 19.41 9.09 6.01
CA GLY A 151 18.31 9.13 6.99
C GLY A 151 17.84 10.55 7.29
N GLU A 152 18.77 11.49 7.50
CA GLU A 152 18.46 12.91 7.68
C GLU A 152 17.77 13.51 6.43
N MET A 153 18.16 13.05 5.23
CA MET A 153 17.63 13.56 3.97
C MET A 153 16.23 13.03 3.62
N TYR A 154 15.96 11.74 3.85
CA TYR A 154 14.77 11.05 3.32
C TYR A 154 13.75 10.61 4.37
N SER A 155 14.03 10.76 5.66
CA SER A 155 13.05 10.42 6.72
C SER A 155 11.76 11.22 6.60
N GLY A 156 11.87 12.53 6.34
CA GLY A 156 10.71 13.38 6.05
C GLY A 156 9.98 12.96 4.78
N SER A 157 10.74 12.57 3.74
CA SER A 157 10.15 12.06 2.49
C SER A 157 9.33 10.80 2.69
N LEU A 158 9.86 9.81 3.43
CA LEU A 158 9.10 8.61 3.77
C LEU A 158 7.87 8.94 4.63
N GLY A 159 8.01 9.85 5.60
CA GLY A 159 6.90 10.32 6.42
C GLY A 159 5.76 10.91 5.59
N TRP A 160 6.08 11.71 4.57
CA TRP A 160 5.09 12.25 3.65
C TRP A 160 4.36 11.14 2.88
N ILE A 161 5.10 10.17 2.33
CA ILE A 161 4.52 9.05 1.55
C ILE A 161 3.57 8.21 2.43
N VAL A 162 3.95 7.94 3.68
CA VAL A 162 3.11 7.20 4.64
C VAL A 162 1.87 7.99 5.00
N ASN A 163 2.00 9.28 5.29
CA ASN A 163 0.86 10.15 5.65
C ASN A 163 -0.11 10.36 4.47
N ALA A 164 0.41 10.35 3.24
CA ALA A 164 -0.40 10.39 2.03
C ALA A 164 -1.11 9.05 1.73
N GLY A 165 -0.83 7.99 2.49
CA GLY A 165 -1.46 6.69 2.33
C GLY A 165 -0.87 5.80 1.23
N TYR A 166 0.27 6.17 0.66
CA TYR A 166 0.91 5.41 -0.43
C TYR A 166 1.86 4.30 0.07
N CYS A 167 2.19 4.27 1.36
CA CYS A 167 3.13 3.31 1.94
C CYS A 167 2.71 2.84 3.33
N ASN A 168 2.87 1.54 3.57
CA ASN A 168 2.61 0.84 4.82
C ASN A 168 3.93 0.33 5.45
N PRO A 169 4.48 1.00 6.48
CA PRO A 169 5.68 0.54 7.16
C PRO A 169 5.38 -0.60 8.14
N CYS A 170 6.02 -1.75 7.94
CA CYS A 170 5.98 -2.90 8.85
C CYS A 170 7.19 -2.85 9.79
N ARG A 171 6.96 -2.43 11.04
CA ARG A 171 8.01 -2.21 12.04
C ARG A 171 8.35 -3.48 12.79
N LYS A 172 9.64 -3.73 12.99
CA LYS A 172 10.12 -4.85 13.81
C LYS A 172 9.87 -4.54 15.28
N LEU A 173 9.40 -5.55 16.00
CA LEU A 173 9.26 -5.49 17.45
C LEU A 173 10.46 -6.13 18.15
N SER A 174 10.83 -5.56 19.29
CA SER A 174 11.80 -6.15 20.23
C SER A 174 11.24 -7.38 20.94
N CYS A 175 9.94 -7.37 21.26
CA CYS A 175 9.17 -8.51 21.72
C CYS A 175 7.69 -8.38 21.31
N VAL A 176 6.97 -9.49 21.26
CA VAL A 176 5.53 -9.52 20.96
C VAL A 176 4.76 -9.44 22.28
N ASP A 177 4.70 -8.24 22.86
CA ASP A 177 3.97 -7.97 24.10
C ASP A 177 3.23 -6.62 24.02
N ARG A 178 2.11 -6.50 24.74
CA ARG A 178 1.27 -5.30 24.72
C ARG A 178 1.90 -4.19 25.58
N PRO A 179 1.79 -2.91 25.18
CA PRO A 179 1.32 -2.44 23.87
C PRO A 179 2.44 -2.56 22.80
N LEU A 180 2.09 -3.08 21.62
CA LEU A 180 3.05 -3.35 20.54
C LEU A 180 3.85 -2.10 20.12
N MET A 181 3.19 -0.93 20.09
CA MET A 181 3.81 0.36 19.77
C MET A 181 5.03 0.68 20.63
N SER A 182 5.02 0.28 21.92
CA SER A 182 6.14 0.53 22.84
C SER A 182 7.36 -0.36 22.57
N LYS A 183 7.18 -1.43 21.79
CA LYS A 183 8.20 -2.43 21.51
C LYS A 183 8.83 -2.26 20.14
N GLU A 184 8.38 -1.28 19.35
CA GLU A 184 8.91 -1.00 18.01
C GLU A 184 10.38 -0.60 18.04
N ILE A 185 11.14 -1.14 17.10
CA ILE A 185 12.52 -0.74 16.84
C ILE A 185 12.47 0.26 15.68
N ALA A 186 12.61 1.55 16.02
CA ALA A 186 12.33 2.66 15.09
C ALA A 186 13.11 2.61 13.77
N ASP A 187 14.35 2.10 13.78
CA ASP A 187 15.21 2.01 12.60
C ASP A 187 15.08 0.69 11.83
N GLN A 188 14.26 -0.26 12.31
CA GLN A 188 14.11 -1.59 11.71
C GLN A 188 12.67 -1.80 11.24
N PHE A 189 12.45 -1.54 9.95
CA PHE A 189 11.16 -1.73 9.31
C PHE A 189 11.32 -2.14 7.85
N LYS A 190 10.26 -2.71 7.30
CA LYS A 190 10.07 -2.89 5.86
C LYS A 190 9.06 -1.85 5.39
N ALA A 191 9.22 -1.31 4.19
CA ALA A 191 8.24 -0.42 3.58
C ALA A 191 7.49 -1.19 2.49
N TYR A 192 6.17 -1.19 2.53
CA TYR A 192 5.31 -1.78 1.50
C TYR A 192 4.52 -0.69 0.81
N MET A 193 4.24 -0.82 -0.48
CA MET A 193 3.26 0.04 -1.14
C MET A 193 1.87 -0.22 -0.54
N SER A 194 0.97 0.74 -0.70
CA SER A 194 -0.41 0.65 -0.22
C SER A 194 -1.20 -0.50 -0.84
N ASP A 195 -0.81 -0.92 -2.04
CA ASP A 195 -1.44 -1.98 -2.81
C ASP A 195 -0.40 -2.95 -3.38
N THR A 196 -0.72 -4.25 -3.47
CA THR A 196 0.19 -5.26 -4.00
C THR A 196 0.45 -5.12 -5.49
N GLY A 197 -0.54 -4.65 -6.25
CA GLY A 197 -0.40 -4.35 -7.67
C GLY A 197 0.71 -3.32 -7.90
N MET A 198 0.77 -2.27 -7.08
CA MET A 198 1.81 -1.23 -7.15
C MET A 198 3.25 -1.73 -6.93
N LEU A 199 3.45 -2.97 -6.47
CA LEU A 199 4.80 -3.55 -6.34
C LEU A 199 5.34 -4.14 -7.64
N THR A 200 4.49 -4.28 -8.66
CA THR A 200 4.83 -4.90 -9.95
C THR A 200 5.04 -3.88 -11.08
N HIS A 201 4.84 -2.59 -10.79
CA HIS A 201 4.84 -1.47 -11.73
C HIS A 201 5.95 -0.46 -11.43
#